data_AF-A0A6N9PZ40-F1
#
_entry.id   AF-A0A6N9PZ40-F1
#
_cell.length_a   1.000
_cell.length_b   1.000
_cell.length_c   1.000
_cell.angle_alpha   90.00
_cell.angle_beta   90.00
_cell.angle_gamma   90.00
#
_symmetry.space_group_name_H-M   'P 1'
#
loop_
_entity.id
_entity.type
_entity.pdbx_description
1 polymer ?
#
loop_
_entity_poly.entity_id
_entity_poly.type
_entity_poly.pdbx_seq_one_letter_code
_entity_poly.pdbx_strand_id
1 'polypeptide(L)' 'MNDAQFLNLIRQIQPTMYKDIGLAIGFGNIYKALLPYGEDQDSIKWRIEQLERQQKLEVFRLDSVISAVRVLL' A
#
# COMPACT_ATOMS: atom_id res chain seq x y z
N MET A 1 -6.66 3.81 12.26
CA MET A 1 -5.18 3.87 12.40
C MET A 1 -4.63 5.24 11.97
N ASN A 2 -3.41 5.65 12.38
CA ASN A 2 -2.74 6.86 11.84
C ASN A 2 -1.72 6.54 10.72
N ASP A 3 -1.23 7.55 9.99
CA ASP A 3 -0.34 7.36 8.85
C ASP A 3 1.00 6.69 9.20
N ALA A 4 1.57 7.01 10.37
CA ALA A 4 2.84 6.41 10.80
C ALA A 4 2.67 4.91 11.14
N GLN A 5 1.59 4.56 11.83
CA GLN A 5 1.22 3.17 12.12
C GLN A 5 0.98 2.39 10.83
N PHE A 6 0.26 2.99 9.88
CA PHE A 6 -0.02 2.39 8.58
C PHE A 6 1.26 2.11 7.79
N LEU A 7 2.15 3.09 7.68
CA LEU A 7 3.43 2.92 7.00
C LEU A 7 4.32 1.87 7.67
N ASN A 8 4.37 1.84 9.01
CA ASN A 8 5.14 0.83 9.73
C ASN A 8 4.60 -0.59 9.48
N LEU A 9 3.29 -0.76 9.42
CA LEU A 9 2.69 -2.07 9.08
C LEU A 9 2.99 -2.47 7.64
N ILE A 10 2.84 -1.55 6.68
CA ILE A 10 3.16 -1.85 5.27
C ILE A 10 4.64 -2.21 5.11
N ARG A 11 5.55 -1.52 5.80
CA ARG A 11 7.00 -1.84 5.78
C ARG A 11 7.34 -3.24 6.29
N GLN A 12 6.48 -3.86 7.09
CA GLN A 12 6.66 -5.23 7.57
C GLN A 12 6.19 -6.29 6.57
N ILE A 13 5.46 -5.88 5.52
CA ILE A 13 4.99 -6.80 4.48
C ILE A 13 6.13 -7.06 3.51
N GLN A 14 6.50 -8.34 3.35
CA GLN A 14 7.52 -8.75 2.39
C GLN A 14 7.13 -8.32 0.97
N PRO A 15 7.94 -7.48 0.29
CA PRO A 15 7.69 -7.10 -1.10
C PRO A 15 7.82 -8.31 -2.02
N THR A 16 7.00 -8.33 -3.07
CA THR A 16 7.06 -9.32 -4.15
C THR A 16 7.72 -8.69 -5.37
N MET A 17 8.51 -9.47 -6.11
CA MET A 17 9.10 -9.05 -7.38
C MET A 17 8.03 -9.08 -8.48
N TYR A 18 7.67 -7.92 -9.03
CA TYR A 18 6.82 -7.81 -10.21
C TYR A 18 7.68 -7.53 -11.44
N LYS A 19 7.33 -8.14 -12.57
CA LYS A 19 8.13 -8.08 -13.81
C LYS A 19 8.34 -6.65 -14.31
N ASP A 20 7.29 -5.84 -14.28
CA ASP A 20 7.29 -4.52 -14.96
C ASP A 20 7.61 -3.35 -14.02
N ILE A 21 7.41 -3.53 -12.71
CA ILE A 21 7.56 -2.47 -11.71
C ILE A 21 8.62 -2.79 -10.65
N GLY A 22 9.21 -3.98 -10.63
CA GLY A 22 10.20 -4.41 -9.63
C GLY A 22 9.57 -4.78 -8.27
N LEU A 23 10.33 -4.62 -7.19
CA LEU A 23 9.85 -4.94 -5.84
C LEU A 23 8.77 -3.94 -5.41
N ALA A 24 7.61 -4.48 -5.05
CA ALA A 24 6.46 -3.74 -4.54
C ALA A 24 5.60 -4.63 -3.62
N ILE A 25 4.67 -4.02 -2.90
CA ILE A 25 3.74 -4.70 -2.01
C ILE A 25 2.36 -4.68 -2.67
N GLY A 26 1.81 -5.86 -2.97
CA GLY A 26 0.49 -5.97 -3.60
C GLY A 26 -0.63 -5.49 -2.68
N PHE A 27 -1.63 -4.81 -3.24
CA PHE A 27 -2.78 -4.29 -2.49
C PHE A 27 -3.51 -5.38 -1.71
N GLY A 28 -3.64 -6.58 -2.28
CA GLY A 28 -4.24 -7.72 -1.57
C GLY A 28 -3.48 -8.13 -0.30
N ASN A 29 -2.15 -7.99 -0.28
CA ASN A 29 -1.34 -8.27 0.91
C ASN A 29 -1.50 -7.17 1.97
N ILE A 30 -1.59 -5.91 1.54
CA ILE A 30 -1.89 -4.76 2.41
C ILE A 30 -3.26 -4.96 3.06
N TYR A 31 -4.28 -5.28 2.27
CA TYR A 31 -5.63 -5.52 2.77
C TYR A 31 -5.66 -6.65 3.81
N LYS A 32 -5.03 -7.80 3.50
CA LYS A 32 -4.94 -8.92 4.46
C LYS A 32 -4.23 -8.55 5.76
N ALA A 33 -3.16 -7.75 5.68
CA ALA A 33 -2.42 -7.30 6.87
C ALA A 33 -3.23 -6.31 7.72
N LEU A 34 -4.11 -5.53 7.09
CA LEU A 34 -4.91 -4.49 7.76
C LEU A 34 -6.30 -4.97 8.21
N LEU A 35 -6.78 -6.09 7.69
CA LEU A 35 -8.07 -6.70 8.05
C LEU A 35 -8.26 -6.90 9.57
N PRO A 36 -7.25 -7.37 10.35
CA PRO A 36 -7.40 -7.51 11.81
C PRO A 36 -7.60 -6.18 12.56
N TYR A 37 -7.28 -5.06 11.92
CA TYR A 37 -7.45 -3.72 12.49
C TYR A 37 -8.79 -3.07 12.11
N GLY A 38 -9.65 -3.80 11.39
CA GLY A 38 -10.98 -3.32 10.98
C GLY A 38 -10.98 -2.29 9.85
N GLU A 39 -9.86 -2.13 9.14
CA GLU A 39 -9.76 -1.21 8.01
C GLU A 39 -10.43 -1.84 6.76
N ASP A 40 -11.37 -1.12 6.15
CA ASP A 40 -12.01 -1.53 4.90
C ASP A 40 -11.18 -1.13 3.66
N GLN A 41 -11.52 -1.68 2.50
CA GLN A 41 -10.76 -1.45 1.28
C GLN A 41 -10.73 0.03 0.84
N ASP A 42 -11.81 0.78 1.04
CA ASP A 42 -11.91 2.15 0.57
C ASP A 42 -11.14 3.10 1.51
N SER A 43 -11.18 2.85 2.81
CA SER A 43 -10.31 3.50 3.80
C SER A 43 -8.83 3.30 3.49
N ILE A 44 -8.43 2.09 3.10
CA ILE A 44 -7.04 1.77 2.72
C ILE A 44 -6.65 2.47 1.42
N LYS A 45 -7.50 2.43 0.38
CA LYS A 45 -7.25 3.12 -0.90
C LYS A 45 -7.08 4.62 -0.68
N TRP A 46 -8.01 5.24 0.03
CA TRP A 46 -7.98 6.67 0.33
C TRP A 46 -6.68 7.05 1.02
N ARG A 47 -6.22 6.25 2.00
CA ARG A 47 -4.97 6.52 2.71
C ARG A 47 -3.74 6.35 1.82
N ILE A 48 -3.71 5.33 0.96
CA ILE A 48 -2.63 5.15 -0.04
C ILE A 48 -2.53 6.38 -0.94
N GLU A 49 -3.65 6.92 -1.42
CA GLU A 49 -3.68 8.12 -2.25
C GLU A 49 -3.19 9.37 -1.50
N GLN A 50 -3.57 9.53 -0.22
CA GLN A 50 -3.04 10.64 0.58
C GLN A 50 -1.53 10.53 0.77
N LEU A 51 -1.01 9.31 1.00
CA LEU A 51 0.43 9.08 1.19
C LEU A 51 1.22 9.19 -0.11
N GLU A 52 0.63 8.90 -1.26
CA GLU A 52 1.20 9.18 -2.58
C GLU A 52 1.36 10.69 -2.81
N ARG A 53 0.31 11.48 -2.51
CA ARG A 53 0.37 12.95 -2.60
C ARG A 53 1.46 13.55 -1.69
N GLN A 54 1.74 12.87 -0.57
CA GLN A 54 2.83 13.23 0.35
C GLN A 54 4.19 12.66 -0.06
N GLN A 55 4.30 11.99 -1.22
CA GLN A 55 5.52 11.34 -1.70
C GLN A 55 6.10 10.29 -0.75
N LYS A 56 5.27 9.69 0.11
CA LYS A 56 5.66 8.59 1.01
C LYS A 56 5.47 7.22 0.38
N LEU A 57 4.60 7.13 -0.62
CA LEU A 57 4.35 5.93 -1.42
C LEU A 57 4.46 6.24 -2.90
N GLU A 58 5.01 5.30 -3.65
CA GLU A 58 4.82 5.19 -5.10
C GLU A 58 3.70 4.16 -5.34
N VAL A 59 2.68 4.53 -6.13
CA VAL A 59 1.47 3.71 -6.32
C VAL A 59 1.37 3.21 -7.75
N PHE A 60 1.29 1.89 -7.88
CA PHE A 60 1.15 1.23 -9.17
C PHE A 60 -0.31 0.87 -9.41
N ARG A 61 -0.83 1.31 -10.56
CA ARG A 61 -2.22 1.12 -10.96
C ARG A 61 -2.29 0.27 -12.23
N LEU A 62 -3.25 -0.64 -12.27
CA LEU A 62 -3.65 -1.39 -13.45
C LEU A 62 -5.10 -1.03 -13.74
N ASP A 63 -5.40 -0.48 -14.93
CA ASP A 63 -6.75 -0.02 -15.30
C ASP A 63 -7.42 0.86 -14.23
N SER A 64 -6.66 1.84 -13.70
CA SER A 64 -7.08 2.75 -12.62
C SER A 64 -7.31 2.11 -11.24
N VAL A 65 -7.03 0.81 -11.07
CA VAL A 65 -7.12 0.11 -9.79
C VAL A 65 -5.75 0.02 -9.12
N ILE A 66 -5.67 0.45 -7.85
CA ILE A 66 -4.46 0.31 -7.03
C ILE A 66 -4.12 -1.18 -6.90
N SER A 67 -3.01 -1.58 -7.53
CA SER A 67 -2.58 -2.97 -7.62
C SER A 67 -1.41 -3.27 -6.68
N ALA A 68 -0.49 -2.33 -6.55
CA ALA A 68 0.65 -2.43 -5.64
C ALA A 68 1.15 -1.06 -5.19
N VAL A 69 1.93 -1.03 -4.12
CA VAL A 69 2.62 0.17 -3.63
C VAL A 69 4.09 -0.12 -3.33
N ARG A 70 4.94 0.89 -3.42
CA ARG A 70 6.30 0.90 -2.89
C ARG A 70 6.42 2.00 -1.86
N VAL A 71 7.04 1.70 -0.72
CA VAL A 71 7.32 2.70 0.31
C VAL A 71 8.56 3.49 -0.10
N LEU A 72 8.44 4.82 -0.13
CA LEU A 72 9.54 5.74 -0.40
C LEU A 72 10.15 6.15 0.95
N LEU A 73 11.48 6.19 1.01
CA LEU A 73 12.25 6.51 2.22
C LEU A 73 12.18 8.00 2.55
#